data_AF-A0A6V8LEA3-F1
#
_entry.id   AF-A0A6V8LEA3-F1
#
_cell.length_a   1.000
_cell.length_b   1.000
_cell.length_c   1.000
_cell.angle_alpha   90.00
_cell.angle_beta   90.00
_cell.angle_gamma   90.00
#
_symmetry.space_group_name_H-M   'P 1'
#
loop_
_entity.id
_entity.type
_entity.pdbx_description
1 polymer ?
#
loop_
_entity_poly.entity_id
_entity_poly.type
_entity_poly.pdbx_seq_one_letter_code
_entity_poly.pdbx_strand_id
1 'polypeptide(L)'
;MVAPLVALALGAALLVLHRLNLAEAVSPDGHRYRALGRREPVPMPFALRWLLPLMLGDAVWRWRLSAYLHLLALPPLLAIWLRPWVDDARLQVVGALLVCGLSGVWRIHIRWPVLVDGPAMTWALGCAVAFQYDQPVLGVALAVIAGSVKESGPVFAACFAWHLLPLIGLTVPLIRALTVRIGVDPMAQPHVTRYPVLASRVHHLGRWFDARSMILPWGAGILAALATDRQVQAMLAVTAALAYGQLVIATDTIRLYQWAAPPVILGAMTVLPPDWAVLALILHLFNPWAGTAEV
;
A
#
# COMPACT_ATOMS: atom_id res chain seq x y z
N MET A 1 -16.06 14.68 -12.65
CA MET A 1 -14.77 15.31 -12.28
C MET A 1 -14.71 15.80 -10.83
N VAL A 2 -15.83 16.07 -10.16
CA VAL A 2 -15.84 16.66 -8.81
C VAL A 2 -15.26 15.74 -7.72
N ALA A 3 -15.59 14.43 -7.73
CA ALA A 3 -15.20 13.51 -6.65
C ALA A 3 -13.68 13.46 -6.36
N PRO A 4 -12.76 13.31 -7.35
CA PRO A 4 -11.33 13.31 -7.06
C PRO A 4 -10.80 14.62 -6.49
N LEU A 5 -11.34 15.77 -6.91
CA LEU A 5 -10.93 17.07 -6.36
C LEU A 5 -11.34 17.20 -4.90
N VAL A 6 -12.56 16.74 -4.56
CA VAL A 6 -13.04 16.71 -3.17
C VAL A 6 -12.20 15.73 -2.34
N ALA A 7 -11.92 14.52 -2.87
CA ALA A 7 -11.07 13.54 -2.21
C ALA A 7 -9.64 14.06 -1.99
N LEU A 8 -9.08 14.81 -2.95
CA LEU A 8 -7.78 15.47 -2.80
C LEU A 8 -7.81 16.52 -1.68
N ALA A 9 -8.81 17.41 -1.67
CA ALA A 9 -8.90 18.47 -0.67
C ALA A 9 -9.07 17.90 0.76
N LEU A 10 -9.96 16.92 0.93
CA LEU A 10 -10.19 16.27 2.21
C LEU A 10 -9.00 15.38 2.62
N GLY A 11 -8.39 14.67 1.67
CA GLY A 11 -7.15 13.92 1.90
C GLY A 11 -6.00 14.81 2.35
N ALA A 12 -5.86 16.00 1.78
CA ALA A 12 -4.88 17.01 2.20
C ALA A 12 -5.14 17.47 3.65
N ALA A 13 -6.40 17.77 3.99
CA ALA A 13 -6.78 18.17 5.34
C ALA A 13 -6.46 17.06 6.36
N LEU A 14 -6.79 15.80 6.03
CA LEU A 14 -6.47 14.65 6.86
C LEU A 14 -4.96 14.41 6.99
N LEU A 15 -4.18 14.63 5.92
CA LEU A 15 -2.73 14.51 5.96
C LEU A 15 -2.11 15.53 6.92
N VAL A 16 -2.55 16.79 6.84
CA VAL A 16 -2.12 17.85 7.77
C VAL A 16 -2.49 17.50 9.20
N LEU A 17 -3.73 17.09 9.45
CA LEU A 17 -4.21 16.73 10.78
C LEU A 17 -3.39 15.57 11.38
N HIS A 18 -3.18 14.49 10.63
CA HIS A 18 -2.41 13.34 11.11
C HIS A 18 -0.94 13.69 11.34
N ARG A 19 -0.34 14.51 10.46
CA ARG A 19 1.04 14.98 10.63
C ARG A 19 1.23 15.77 11.93
N LEU A 20 0.25 16.60 12.31
CA LEU A 20 0.31 17.35 13.57
C LEU A 20 0.21 16.45 14.81
N ASN A 21 -0.34 15.24 14.66
CA ASN A 21 -0.61 14.31 15.76
C ASN A 21 0.39 13.14 15.86
N LEU A 22 1.30 12.96 14.90
CA LEU A 22 2.21 11.81 14.85
C LEU A 22 3.67 12.25 14.89
N ALA A 23 4.44 11.62 15.77
CA ALA A 23 5.89 11.79 15.81
C ALA A 23 6.55 10.99 14.69
N GLU A 24 7.44 11.63 13.94
CA GLU A 24 8.18 10.98 12.87
C GLU A 24 9.44 10.27 13.39
N ALA A 25 9.75 9.12 12.80
CA ALA A 25 10.97 8.37 13.03
C ALA A 25 11.44 7.67 11.74
N VAL A 26 12.67 7.16 11.73
CA VAL A 26 13.14 6.28 10.64
C VAL A 26 12.97 4.84 11.12
N SER A 27 12.26 4.02 10.34
CA SER A 27 12.08 2.60 10.62
C SER A 27 13.35 1.81 10.32
N PRO A 28 13.50 0.56 10.83
CA PRO A 28 14.59 -0.33 10.43
C PRO A 28 14.73 -0.50 8.91
N ASP A 29 13.60 -0.61 8.20
CA ASP A 29 13.58 -0.64 6.73
C ASP A 29 14.05 0.68 6.12
N GLY A 30 13.65 1.80 6.72
CA GLY A 30 14.14 3.13 6.33
C GLY A 30 15.65 3.26 6.44
N HIS A 31 16.28 2.69 7.47
CA HIS A 31 17.74 2.65 7.58
C HIS A 31 18.38 1.88 6.42
N ARG A 32 17.78 0.76 5.99
CA ARG A 32 18.23 -0.03 4.84
C ARG A 32 18.08 0.74 3.52
N TYR A 33 16.96 1.43 3.31
CA TYR A 33 16.78 2.27 2.12
C TYR A 33 17.76 3.44 2.06
N ARG A 34 18.06 4.06 3.20
CA ARG A 34 19.06 5.14 3.26
C ARG A 34 20.47 4.62 2.98
N ALA A 35 20.84 3.45 3.49
CA ALA A 35 22.10 2.79 3.16
C ALA A 35 22.20 2.55 1.64
N LEU A 36 21.14 2.01 1.02
CA LEU A 36 21.08 1.85 -0.44
C LEU A 36 21.18 3.20 -1.18
N GLY A 37 20.59 4.27 -0.64
CA GLY A 37 20.70 5.63 -1.16
C GLY A 37 22.13 6.19 -1.10
N ARG A 38 22.93 5.80 -0.10
CA ARG A 38 24.38 6.04 -0.02
C ARG A 38 25.21 5.12 -0.93
N ARG A 39 24.56 4.29 -1.74
CA ARG A 39 25.17 3.28 -2.61
C ARG A 39 25.87 2.15 -1.85
N GLU A 40 25.51 1.96 -0.58
CA GLU A 40 25.95 0.80 0.19
C GLU A 40 25.15 -0.43 -0.24
N PRO A 41 25.80 -1.60 -0.43
CA PRO A 41 25.09 -2.85 -0.63
C PRO A 41 24.20 -3.18 0.58
N VAL A 42 22.97 -3.66 0.33
CA VAL A 42 22.00 -4.06 1.37
C VAL A 42 21.49 -5.47 1.13
N PRO A 43 20.94 -6.16 2.14
CA PRO A 43 20.41 -7.51 1.95
C PRO A 43 19.13 -7.52 1.10
N MET A 44 18.75 -8.70 0.63
CA MET A 44 17.43 -8.95 0.04
C MET A 44 16.33 -8.89 1.11
N PRO A 45 15.09 -8.45 0.79
CA PRO A 45 14.64 -7.96 -0.52
C PRO A 45 14.95 -6.46 -0.76
N PHE A 46 15.53 -5.75 0.20
CA PHE A 46 15.77 -4.29 0.10
C PHE A 46 16.62 -3.89 -1.11
N ALA A 47 17.55 -4.75 -1.53
CA ALA A 47 18.38 -4.55 -2.71
C ALA A 47 17.60 -4.47 -4.05
N LEU A 48 16.37 -5.03 -4.07
CA LEU A 48 15.47 -4.99 -5.23
C LEU A 48 14.73 -3.64 -5.37
N ARG A 49 14.61 -2.90 -4.28
CA ARG A 49 13.79 -1.68 -4.15
C ARG A 49 14.62 -0.45 -4.44
N TRP A 50 15.16 -0.34 -5.66
CA TRP A 50 16.28 0.54 -5.96
C TRP A 50 15.90 1.97 -6.38
N LEU A 51 14.72 2.17 -6.98
CA LEU A 51 14.40 3.44 -7.64
C LEU A 51 14.34 4.62 -6.65
N LEU A 52 13.56 4.49 -5.57
CA LEU A 52 13.44 5.58 -4.59
C LEU A 52 14.75 5.83 -3.84
N PRO A 53 15.48 4.82 -3.34
CA PRO A 53 16.82 5.05 -2.76
C PRO A 53 17.76 5.79 -3.71
N LEU A 54 17.75 5.43 -4.99
CA LEU A 54 18.59 6.08 -6.00
C LEU A 54 18.22 7.55 -6.19
N MET A 55 16.92 7.86 -6.31
CA MET A 55 16.43 9.21 -6.59
C MET A 55 16.49 10.13 -5.36
N LEU A 56 16.14 9.60 -4.20
CA LEU A 56 15.98 10.37 -2.97
C LEU A 56 17.27 10.40 -2.14
N GLY A 57 18.18 9.44 -2.32
CA GLY A 57 19.42 9.34 -1.56
C GLY A 57 19.16 9.05 -0.08
N ASP A 58 19.99 9.59 0.81
CA ASP A 58 19.94 9.36 2.25
C ASP A 58 19.27 10.48 3.06
N ALA A 59 18.84 11.55 2.39
CA ALA A 59 18.24 12.72 3.00
C ALA A 59 16.76 12.46 3.36
N VAL A 60 16.45 12.39 4.66
CA VAL A 60 15.10 12.06 5.18
C VAL A 60 14.02 13.01 4.66
N TRP A 61 14.33 14.29 4.44
CA TRP A 61 13.33 15.25 3.95
C TRP A 61 12.84 14.93 2.52
N ARG A 62 13.70 14.36 1.66
CA ARG A 62 13.32 13.95 0.29
C ARG A 62 12.37 12.76 0.32
N TRP A 63 12.63 11.83 1.23
CA TRP A 63 11.74 10.71 1.54
C TRP A 63 10.39 11.18 2.08
N ARG A 64 10.39 12.12 3.03
CA ARG A 64 9.17 12.74 3.56
C ARG A 64 8.35 13.40 2.47
N LEU A 65 8.98 14.20 1.60
CA LEU A 65 8.30 14.82 0.48
C LEU A 65 7.67 13.76 -0.45
N SER A 66 8.43 12.73 -0.81
CA SER A 66 7.92 11.61 -1.60
C SER A 66 6.72 10.94 -0.93
N ALA A 67 6.84 10.56 0.34
CA ALA A 67 5.76 9.92 1.09
C ALA A 67 4.49 10.78 1.08
N TYR A 68 4.60 12.08 1.37
CA TYR A 68 3.45 12.98 1.40
C TYR A 68 2.81 13.19 0.03
N LEU A 69 3.60 13.32 -1.04
CA LEU A 69 3.07 13.44 -2.40
C LEU A 69 2.28 12.20 -2.81
N HIS A 70 2.80 11.01 -2.50
CA HIS A 70 2.12 9.76 -2.84
C HIS A 70 0.88 9.51 -1.96
N LEU A 71 0.94 9.84 -0.67
CA LEU A 71 -0.24 9.82 0.22
C LEU A 71 -1.32 10.79 -0.29
N LEU A 72 -0.96 12.01 -0.66
CA LEU A 72 -1.89 13.00 -1.20
C LEU A 72 -2.52 12.55 -2.54
N ALA A 73 -1.77 11.79 -3.35
CA ALA A 73 -2.24 11.25 -4.62
C ALA A 73 -3.16 10.03 -4.47
N LEU A 74 -3.10 9.27 -3.37
CA LEU A 74 -3.88 8.04 -3.19
C LEU A 74 -5.40 8.30 -3.21
N PRO A 75 -5.99 9.21 -2.41
CA PRO A 75 -7.43 9.46 -2.43
C PRO A 75 -7.98 9.84 -3.81
N PRO A 76 -7.45 10.83 -4.56
CA PRO A 76 -8.00 11.16 -5.87
C PRO A 76 -7.82 10.02 -6.88
N LEU A 77 -6.72 9.29 -6.86
CA LEU A 77 -6.54 8.11 -7.74
C LEU A 77 -7.58 7.04 -7.43
N LEU A 78 -7.84 6.76 -6.16
CA LEU A 78 -8.82 5.79 -5.72
C LEU A 78 -10.24 6.23 -6.10
N ALA A 79 -10.57 7.51 -5.94
CA ALA A 79 -11.84 8.08 -6.40
C ALA A 79 -12.03 7.94 -7.92
N ILE A 80 -10.97 8.08 -8.71
CA ILE A 80 -11.02 7.85 -10.17
C ILE A 80 -11.21 6.36 -10.48
N TRP A 81 -10.48 5.49 -9.79
CA TRP A 81 -10.52 4.05 -9.98
C TRP A 81 -11.87 3.43 -9.59
N LEU A 82 -12.57 3.99 -8.60
CA LEU A 82 -13.90 3.52 -8.18
C LEU A 82 -15.03 3.88 -9.15
N ARG A 83 -14.84 4.86 -10.06
CA ARG A 83 -15.90 5.39 -10.93
C ARG A 83 -16.69 4.36 -11.74
N PRO A 84 -16.08 3.38 -12.42
CA PRO A 84 -16.83 2.43 -13.25
C PRO A 84 -17.56 1.38 -12.41
N TRP A 85 -17.35 1.35 -11.09
CA TRP A 85 -17.90 0.33 -10.20
C TRP A 85 -18.93 0.88 -9.21
N VAL A 86 -18.89 2.18 -8.92
CA VAL A 86 -19.71 2.85 -7.91
C VAL A 86 -20.30 4.11 -8.51
N ASP A 87 -21.61 4.12 -8.78
CA ASP A 87 -22.28 5.24 -9.44
C ASP A 87 -22.39 6.50 -8.56
N ASP A 88 -22.53 6.31 -7.24
CA ASP A 88 -22.71 7.40 -6.28
C ASP A 88 -21.39 8.14 -6.01
N ALA A 89 -21.34 9.43 -6.37
CA ALA A 89 -20.15 10.27 -6.20
C ALA A 89 -19.75 10.48 -4.72
N ARG A 90 -20.69 10.46 -3.78
CA ARG A 90 -20.41 10.54 -2.34
C ARG A 90 -19.71 9.26 -1.87
N LEU A 91 -20.17 8.09 -2.33
CA LEU A 91 -19.50 6.82 -2.06
C LEU A 91 -18.11 6.75 -2.70
N GLN A 92 -17.91 7.28 -3.91
CA GLN A 92 -16.57 7.40 -4.52
C GLN A 92 -15.62 8.23 -3.63
N VAL A 93 -16.07 9.38 -3.11
CA VAL A 93 -15.27 10.23 -2.21
C VAL A 93 -15.01 9.54 -0.88
N VAL A 94 -16.04 8.96 -0.26
CA VAL A 94 -15.92 8.27 1.04
C VAL A 94 -14.98 7.08 0.92
N GLY A 95 -15.18 6.23 -0.08
CA GLY A 95 -14.31 5.09 -0.36
C GLY A 95 -12.87 5.52 -0.57
N ALA A 96 -12.66 6.57 -1.38
CA ALA A 96 -11.34 7.15 -1.57
C ALA A 96 -10.67 7.61 -0.27
N LEU A 97 -11.43 8.17 0.68
CA LEU A 97 -10.92 8.64 1.97
C LEU A 97 -10.71 7.53 3.00
N LEU A 98 -11.26 6.32 2.79
CA LEU A 98 -10.97 5.18 3.67
C LEU A 98 -9.47 4.85 3.68
N VAL A 99 -8.75 5.06 2.57
CA VAL A 99 -7.30 4.85 2.55
C VAL A 99 -6.57 5.67 3.62
N CYS A 100 -7.12 6.83 4.02
CA CYS A 100 -6.54 7.70 5.04
C CYS A 100 -6.66 7.15 6.47
N GLY A 101 -7.58 6.22 6.72
CA GLY A 101 -7.72 5.55 8.03
C GLY A 101 -6.89 4.28 8.17
N LEU A 102 -6.35 3.76 7.06
CA LEU A 102 -5.54 2.54 7.04
C LEU A 102 -4.18 2.77 7.69
N SER A 103 -3.91 2.06 8.78
CA SER A 103 -2.68 2.22 9.56
C SER A 103 -1.42 1.75 8.83
N GLY A 104 -1.49 0.63 8.11
CA GLY A 104 -0.41 0.03 7.33
C GLY A 104 -0.12 0.74 6.00
N VAL A 105 -0.92 1.73 5.62
CA VAL A 105 -0.65 2.59 4.46
C VAL A 105 -0.47 4.03 4.90
N TRP A 106 -1.52 4.69 5.42
CA TRP A 106 -1.48 6.12 5.71
C TRP A 106 -0.64 6.46 6.94
N ARG A 107 -1.03 5.92 8.10
CA ARG A 107 -0.41 6.30 9.39
C ARG A 107 1.06 5.92 9.45
N ILE A 108 1.41 4.74 8.93
CA ILE A 108 2.80 4.26 8.92
C ILE A 108 3.72 5.12 8.05
N HIS A 109 3.24 5.69 6.93
CA HIS A 109 4.08 6.54 6.07
C HIS A 109 4.21 7.96 6.60
N ILE A 110 3.25 8.44 7.38
CA ILE A 110 3.41 9.70 8.12
C ILE A 110 4.43 9.49 9.25
N ARG A 111 4.30 8.40 10.00
CA ARG A 111 5.22 8.08 11.11
C ARG A 111 6.63 7.75 10.62
N TRP A 112 6.74 6.96 9.55
CA TRP A 112 7.99 6.46 8.98
C TRP A 112 8.09 6.86 7.50
N PRO A 113 8.53 8.09 7.20
CA PRO A 113 8.54 8.62 5.84
C PRO A 113 9.50 7.90 4.89
N VAL A 114 10.46 7.14 5.41
CA VAL A 114 11.45 6.40 4.61
C VAL A 114 10.94 4.98 4.36
N LEU A 115 9.86 4.88 3.58
CA LEU A 115 9.25 3.62 3.17
C LEU A 115 8.88 3.66 1.69
N VAL A 116 8.65 2.50 1.10
CA VAL A 116 8.38 2.35 -0.34
C VAL A 116 6.96 1.87 -0.64
N ASP A 117 6.23 1.37 0.37
CA ASP A 117 4.94 0.71 0.18
C ASP A 117 3.87 1.67 -0.35
N GLY A 118 3.74 2.86 0.25
CA GLY A 118 2.81 3.90 -0.15
C GLY A 118 3.09 4.37 -1.57
N PRO A 119 4.32 4.81 -1.90
CA PRO A 119 4.68 5.14 -3.27
C PRO A 119 4.40 4.01 -4.28
N ALA A 120 4.79 2.78 -3.99
CA ALA A 120 4.55 1.65 -4.89
C ALA A 120 3.05 1.38 -5.09
N MET A 121 2.23 1.49 -4.03
CA MET A 121 0.78 1.36 -4.12
C MET A 121 0.17 2.47 -4.98
N THR A 122 0.62 3.72 -4.84
CA THR A 122 0.19 4.84 -5.67
C THR A 122 0.48 4.59 -7.15
N TRP A 123 1.68 4.10 -7.49
CA TRP A 123 2.02 3.75 -8.86
C TRP A 123 1.22 2.55 -9.39
N ALA A 124 1.00 1.53 -8.57
CA ALA A 124 0.18 0.37 -8.92
C ALA A 124 -1.29 0.76 -9.16
N LEU A 125 -1.84 1.67 -8.36
CA LEU A 125 -3.20 2.20 -8.55
C LEU A 125 -3.28 3.12 -9.77
N GLY A 126 -2.24 3.94 -10.01
CA GLY A 126 -2.11 4.72 -11.24
C GLY A 126 -2.09 3.84 -12.50
N CYS A 127 -1.41 2.69 -12.44
CA CYS A 127 -1.46 1.67 -13.49
C CYS A 127 -2.89 1.20 -13.74
N ALA A 128 -3.64 0.84 -12.69
CA ALA A 128 -5.04 0.42 -12.84
C ALA A 128 -5.93 1.51 -13.46
N VAL A 129 -5.75 2.76 -13.05
CA VAL A 129 -6.45 3.91 -13.65
C VAL A 129 -6.08 4.05 -15.14
N ALA A 130 -4.82 3.88 -15.53
CA ALA A 130 -4.44 3.96 -16.94
C ALA A 130 -5.09 2.86 -17.78
N PHE A 131 -5.17 1.62 -17.27
CA PHE A 131 -5.89 0.53 -17.93
C PHE A 131 -7.40 0.80 -18.05
N GLN A 132 -8.01 1.38 -17.01
CA GLN A 132 -9.42 1.77 -17.02
C GLN A 132 -9.77 2.79 -18.12
N TYR A 133 -8.80 3.59 -18.57
CA TYR A 133 -8.98 4.59 -19.63
C TYR A 133 -8.34 4.16 -20.97
N ASP A 134 -8.19 2.86 -21.19
CA ASP A 134 -7.63 2.28 -22.42
C ASP A 134 -6.23 2.80 -22.78
N GLN A 135 -5.40 3.07 -21.77
CA GLN A 135 -3.99 3.49 -21.91
C GLN A 135 -3.01 2.39 -21.46
N PRO A 136 -2.97 1.23 -22.15
CA PRO A 136 -2.19 0.07 -21.69
C PRO A 136 -0.68 0.34 -21.67
N VAL A 137 -0.16 1.15 -22.61
CA VAL A 137 1.27 1.51 -22.66
C VAL A 137 1.66 2.31 -21.40
N LEU A 138 0.86 3.30 -21.03
CA LEU A 138 1.06 4.06 -19.80
C LEU A 138 0.91 3.14 -18.58
N GLY A 139 -0.11 2.27 -18.56
CA GLY A 139 -0.30 1.31 -17.48
C GLY A 139 0.91 0.42 -17.23
N VAL A 140 1.48 -0.17 -18.29
CA VAL A 140 2.71 -0.97 -18.21
C VAL A 140 3.89 -0.14 -17.72
N ALA A 141 4.07 1.10 -18.21
CA ALA A 141 5.14 1.98 -17.73
C ALA A 141 5.01 2.27 -16.22
N LEU A 142 3.79 2.53 -15.74
CA LEU A 142 3.52 2.75 -14.31
C LEU A 142 3.76 1.47 -13.48
N ALA A 143 3.43 0.29 -14.02
CA ALA A 143 3.74 -0.99 -13.38
C ALA A 143 5.25 -1.27 -13.29
N VAL A 144 6.02 -0.91 -14.33
CA VAL A 144 7.50 -0.96 -14.33
C VAL A 144 8.06 -0.04 -13.24
N ILE A 145 7.53 1.18 -13.10
CA ILE A 145 7.90 2.09 -12.00
C ILE A 145 7.55 1.45 -10.65
N ALA A 146 6.34 0.93 -10.47
CA ALA A 146 5.93 0.25 -9.25
C ALA A 146 6.88 -0.91 -8.88
N GLY A 147 7.26 -1.75 -9.85
CA GLY A 147 8.23 -2.85 -9.70
C GLY A 147 9.65 -2.39 -9.37
N SER A 148 10.03 -1.21 -9.81
CA SER A 148 11.31 -0.58 -9.48
C SER A 148 11.34 -0.03 -8.05
N VAL A 149 10.16 0.30 -7.49
CA VAL A 149 9.98 0.78 -6.11
C VAL A 149 9.80 -0.37 -5.13
N LYS A 150 8.93 -1.35 -5.45
CA LYS A 150 8.67 -2.56 -4.65
C LYS A 150 8.40 -3.75 -5.57
N GLU A 151 9.05 -4.87 -5.29
CA GLU A 151 9.00 -6.09 -6.10
C GLU A 151 7.59 -6.68 -6.28
N SER A 152 6.69 -6.50 -5.30
CA SER A 152 5.29 -6.94 -5.41
C SER A 152 4.36 -5.92 -6.07
N GLY A 153 4.84 -4.70 -6.34
CA GLY A 153 4.06 -3.63 -6.98
C GLY A 153 3.36 -4.06 -8.28
N PRO A 154 4.04 -4.73 -9.23
CA PRO A 154 3.43 -5.19 -10.49
C PRO A 154 2.33 -6.24 -10.30
N VAL A 155 2.45 -7.09 -9.27
CA VAL A 155 1.43 -8.10 -8.94
C VAL A 155 0.14 -7.41 -8.50
N PHE A 156 0.23 -6.43 -7.60
CA PHE A 156 -0.96 -5.70 -7.19
C PHE A 156 -1.47 -4.76 -8.28
N ALA A 157 -0.59 -4.19 -9.11
CA ALA A 157 -1.01 -3.44 -10.28
C ALA A 157 -1.88 -4.31 -11.22
N ALA A 158 -1.49 -5.58 -11.42
CA ALA A 158 -2.29 -6.55 -12.18
C ALA A 158 -3.64 -6.83 -11.52
N CYS A 159 -3.66 -7.01 -10.20
CA CYS A 159 -4.89 -7.20 -9.44
C CYS A 159 -5.83 -5.97 -9.52
N PHE A 160 -5.31 -4.77 -9.29
CA PHE A 160 -6.09 -3.52 -9.30
C PHE A 160 -6.62 -3.18 -10.70
N ALA A 161 -5.81 -3.45 -11.74
CA ALA A 161 -6.23 -3.29 -13.13
C ALA A 161 -7.12 -4.44 -13.62
N TRP A 162 -7.21 -5.53 -12.84
CA TRP A 162 -7.79 -6.81 -13.22
C TRP A 162 -7.32 -7.29 -14.61
N HIS A 163 -6.01 -7.16 -14.86
CA HIS A 163 -5.37 -7.41 -16.15
C HIS A 163 -3.97 -7.99 -15.97
N LEU A 164 -3.50 -8.86 -16.87
CA LEU A 164 -2.19 -9.53 -16.72
C LEU A 164 -0.99 -8.72 -17.23
N LEU A 165 -1.18 -7.79 -18.18
CA LEU A 165 -0.08 -6.98 -18.73
C LEU A 165 0.78 -6.22 -17.69
N PRO A 166 0.24 -5.67 -16.60
CA PRO A 166 1.07 -5.06 -15.53
C PRO A 166 2.16 -5.99 -14.97
N LEU A 167 2.02 -7.33 -15.09
CA LEU A 167 3.04 -8.29 -14.69
C LEU A 167 4.35 -8.15 -15.48
N ILE A 168 4.35 -7.49 -16.65
CA ILE A 168 5.59 -7.09 -17.35
C ILE A 168 6.50 -6.28 -16.43
N GLY A 169 5.95 -5.53 -15.47
CA GLY A 169 6.72 -4.79 -14.46
C GLY A 169 7.62 -5.68 -13.59
N LEU A 170 7.35 -7.00 -13.49
CA LEU A 170 8.20 -7.97 -12.77
C LEU A 170 9.57 -8.18 -13.44
N THR A 171 9.72 -7.79 -14.71
CA THR A 171 11.02 -7.83 -15.39
C THR A 171 12.07 -7.00 -14.66
N VAL A 172 11.70 -5.86 -14.06
CA VAL A 172 12.64 -5.00 -13.33
C VAL A 172 13.21 -5.67 -12.08
N PRO A 173 12.40 -6.10 -11.08
CA PRO A 173 12.96 -6.76 -9.90
C PRO A 173 13.69 -8.06 -10.28
N LEU A 174 13.29 -8.76 -11.35
CA LEU A 174 14.01 -9.93 -11.85
C LEU A 174 15.41 -9.57 -12.36
N ILE A 175 15.52 -8.59 -13.26
CA ILE A 175 16.82 -8.10 -13.77
C ILE A 175 17.67 -7.58 -12.61
N ARG A 176 17.05 -6.88 -11.65
CA ARG A 176 17.75 -6.38 -10.47
C ARG A 176 18.27 -7.52 -9.59
N ALA A 177 17.48 -8.57 -9.36
CA ALA A 177 17.89 -9.74 -8.59
C ALA A 177 19.12 -10.43 -9.18
N LEU A 178 19.26 -10.42 -10.51
CA LEU A 178 20.39 -11.02 -11.22
C LEU A 178 21.65 -10.13 -11.23
N THR A 179 21.50 -8.82 -11.03
CA THR A 179 22.59 -7.86 -11.23
C THR A 179 23.06 -7.17 -9.94
N VAL A 180 22.26 -7.20 -8.88
CA VAL A 180 22.56 -6.48 -7.65
C VAL A 180 23.63 -7.19 -6.80
N ARG A 181 24.51 -6.40 -6.20
CA ARG A 181 25.44 -6.89 -5.17
C ARG A 181 24.72 -6.90 -3.82
N ILE A 182 24.62 -8.06 -3.19
CA ILE A 182 23.98 -8.25 -1.89
C ILE A 182 24.96 -7.84 -0.77
N GLY A 183 24.50 -6.99 0.13
CA GLY A 183 25.27 -6.52 1.29
C GLY A 183 24.85 -7.11 2.63
N VAL A 184 25.54 -6.67 3.68
CA VAL A 184 25.22 -7.00 5.07
C VAL A 184 24.09 -6.09 5.57
N ASP A 185 23.23 -6.59 6.46
CA ASP A 185 22.16 -5.79 7.05
C ASP A 185 22.73 -4.68 7.97
N PRO A 186 22.51 -3.39 7.67
CA PRO A 186 22.97 -2.29 8.52
C PRO A 186 22.33 -2.29 9.91
N MET A 187 21.21 -2.99 10.10
CA MET A 187 20.54 -3.11 11.40
C MET A 187 21.04 -4.29 12.24
N ALA A 188 22.05 -5.04 11.78
CA ALA A 188 22.57 -6.24 12.44
C ALA A 188 21.48 -7.28 12.78
N GLN A 189 20.46 -7.42 11.91
CA GLN A 189 19.38 -8.41 12.03
C GLN A 189 19.46 -9.48 10.92
N PRO A 190 20.59 -10.21 10.79
CA PRO A 190 20.80 -11.15 9.68
C PRO A 190 19.81 -12.33 9.70
N HIS A 191 19.23 -12.65 10.85
CA HIS A 191 18.27 -13.76 10.97
C HIS A 191 16.97 -13.49 10.20
N VAL A 192 16.49 -12.24 10.20
CA VAL A 192 15.28 -11.83 9.46
C VAL A 192 15.49 -11.91 7.95
N THR A 193 16.69 -11.55 7.49
CA THR A 193 17.00 -11.45 6.06
C THR A 193 17.50 -12.78 5.45
N ARG A 194 18.19 -13.63 6.23
CA ARG A 194 18.67 -14.95 5.76
C ARG A 194 17.62 -16.04 5.85
N TYR A 195 16.77 -16.01 6.86
CA TYR A 195 15.73 -17.02 7.09
C TYR A 195 14.34 -16.38 7.18
N PRO A 196 13.88 -15.68 6.11
CA PRO A 196 12.67 -14.86 6.15
C PRO A 196 11.42 -15.67 6.54
N VAL A 197 11.26 -16.88 5.99
CA VAL A 197 10.13 -17.78 6.31
C VAL A 197 10.13 -18.20 7.78
N LEU A 198 11.30 -18.53 8.34
CA LEU A 198 11.40 -18.93 9.75
C LEU A 198 11.12 -17.74 10.67
N ALA A 199 11.73 -16.58 10.38
CA ALA A 199 11.51 -15.35 11.14
C ALA A 199 10.04 -14.93 11.11
N SER A 200 9.41 -15.01 9.94
CA SER A 200 7.99 -14.76 9.73
C SER A 200 7.11 -15.72 10.54
N ARG A 201 7.37 -17.03 10.48
CA ARG A 201 6.63 -18.04 11.27
C ARG A 201 6.70 -17.77 12.77
N VAL A 202 7.87 -17.41 13.28
CA VAL A 202 8.06 -17.08 14.71
C VAL A 202 7.32 -15.79 15.05
N HIS A 203 7.39 -14.77 14.20
CA HIS A 203 6.75 -13.49 14.43
C HIS A 203 5.21 -13.57 14.44
N HIS A 204 4.63 -14.41 13.58
CA HIS A 204 3.16 -14.57 13.47
C HIS A 204 2.59 -15.72 14.31
N LEU A 205 3.41 -16.37 15.15
CA LEU A 205 2.96 -17.44 16.03
C LEU A 205 1.84 -16.93 16.95
N GLY A 206 0.67 -17.56 16.89
CA GLY A 206 -0.52 -17.17 17.66
C GLY A 206 -1.26 -15.93 17.15
N ARG A 207 -0.80 -15.29 16.05
CA ARG A 207 -1.42 -14.07 15.49
C ARG A 207 -2.35 -14.33 14.30
N TRP A 208 -2.20 -15.46 13.59
CA TRP A 208 -2.96 -15.78 12.37
C TRP A 208 -4.48 -15.72 12.52
N PHE A 209 -5.00 -16.02 13.71
CA PHE A 209 -6.43 -15.99 14.02
C PHE A 209 -6.80 -14.89 15.01
N ASP A 210 -5.87 -14.00 15.36
CA ASP A 210 -6.17 -12.86 16.20
C ASP A 210 -6.90 -11.79 15.37
N ALA A 211 -8.22 -11.70 15.58
CA ALA A 211 -9.07 -10.75 14.89
C ALA A 211 -8.58 -9.30 15.08
N ARG A 212 -7.95 -8.98 16.22
CA ARG A 212 -7.47 -7.62 16.51
C ARG A 212 -6.32 -7.19 15.59
N SER A 213 -5.45 -8.11 15.20
CA SER A 213 -4.33 -7.82 14.30
C SER A 213 -4.65 -8.11 12.83
N MET A 214 -5.53 -9.07 12.57
CA MET A 214 -5.80 -9.56 11.21
C MET A 214 -7.06 -8.96 10.56
N ILE A 215 -8.07 -8.53 11.32
CA ILE A 215 -9.37 -8.11 10.77
C ILE A 215 -9.74 -6.68 11.17
N LEU A 216 -9.70 -6.36 12.47
CA LEU A 216 -10.13 -5.06 12.97
C LEU A 216 -9.39 -3.85 12.35
N PRO A 217 -8.13 -3.94 11.90
CA PRO A 217 -7.47 -2.82 11.24
C PRO A 217 -8.08 -2.39 9.91
N TRP A 218 -8.95 -3.21 9.31
CA TRP A 218 -9.70 -2.83 8.11
C TRP A 218 -10.82 -1.82 8.39
N GLY A 219 -11.32 -1.71 9.64
CA GLY A 219 -12.43 -0.82 9.99
C GLY A 219 -13.65 -1.01 9.07
N ALA A 220 -14.15 0.06 8.46
CA ALA A 220 -15.23 -0.02 7.45
C ALA A 220 -14.93 -0.95 6.25
N GLY A 221 -13.67 -1.28 5.97
CA GLY A 221 -13.30 -2.24 4.93
C GLY A 221 -13.82 -3.66 5.19
N ILE A 222 -14.17 -4.00 6.44
CA ILE A 222 -14.79 -5.31 6.78
C ILE A 222 -16.10 -5.53 6.01
N LEU A 223 -16.81 -4.46 5.65
CA LEU A 223 -18.04 -4.53 4.85
C LEU A 223 -17.81 -5.21 3.49
N ALA A 224 -16.58 -5.25 2.99
CA ALA A 224 -16.24 -5.94 1.74
C ALA A 224 -16.61 -7.43 1.75
N ALA A 225 -16.68 -8.07 2.92
CA ALA A 225 -17.13 -9.45 3.07
C ALA A 225 -18.59 -9.67 2.66
N LEU A 226 -19.39 -8.60 2.58
CA LEU A 226 -20.80 -8.64 2.19
C LEU A 226 -21.02 -8.34 0.70
N ALA A 227 -19.96 -8.00 -0.06
CA ALA A 227 -20.07 -7.72 -1.49
C ALA A 227 -20.65 -8.93 -2.22
N THR A 228 -21.60 -8.71 -3.14
CA THR A 228 -22.31 -9.78 -3.86
C THR A 228 -21.92 -9.87 -5.33
N ASP A 229 -21.31 -8.83 -5.89
CA ASP A 229 -20.83 -8.84 -7.27
C ASP A 229 -19.69 -9.85 -7.45
N ARG A 230 -19.83 -10.77 -8.41
CA ARG A 230 -18.88 -11.87 -8.61
C ARG A 230 -17.50 -11.39 -9.06
N GLN A 231 -17.44 -10.33 -9.86
CA GLN A 231 -16.17 -9.79 -10.35
C GLN A 231 -15.41 -9.10 -9.22
N VAL A 232 -16.10 -8.28 -8.42
CA VAL A 232 -15.54 -7.64 -7.22
C VAL A 232 -15.10 -8.67 -6.20
N GLN A 233 -15.92 -9.71 -5.94
CA GLN A 233 -15.54 -10.81 -5.05
C GLN A 233 -14.28 -11.55 -5.52
N ALA A 234 -14.19 -11.89 -6.80
CA ALA A 234 -13.01 -12.56 -7.36
C ALA A 234 -11.75 -11.70 -7.21
N MET A 235 -11.85 -10.41 -7.54
CA MET A 235 -10.76 -9.46 -7.38
C MET A 235 -10.34 -9.29 -5.92
N LEU A 236 -11.31 -9.13 -5.03
CA LEU A 236 -11.09 -9.06 -3.58
C LEU A 236 -10.38 -10.31 -3.07
N ALA A 237 -10.90 -11.50 -3.39
CA ALA A 237 -10.37 -12.77 -2.92
C ALA A 237 -8.93 -13.00 -3.38
N VAL A 238 -8.65 -12.80 -4.68
CA VAL A 238 -7.30 -12.96 -5.24
C VAL A 238 -6.34 -11.95 -4.59
N THR A 239 -6.73 -10.68 -4.50
CA THR A 239 -5.86 -9.64 -3.95
C THR A 239 -5.61 -9.84 -2.46
N ALA A 240 -6.64 -10.18 -1.68
CA ALA A 240 -6.51 -10.49 -0.26
C ALA A 240 -5.63 -11.73 -0.06
N ALA A 241 -5.84 -12.81 -0.81
CA ALA A 241 -5.01 -14.01 -0.73
C ALA A 241 -3.53 -13.71 -0.99
N LEU A 242 -3.22 -12.88 -2.01
CA LEU A 242 -1.85 -12.46 -2.29
C LEU A 242 -1.27 -11.56 -1.20
N ALA A 243 -2.08 -10.65 -0.65
CA ALA A 243 -1.64 -9.72 0.40
C ALA A 243 -1.38 -10.45 1.73
N TYR A 244 -2.29 -11.33 2.16
CA TYR A 244 -2.08 -12.19 3.33
C TYR A 244 -0.99 -13.24 3.09
N GLY A 245 -0.83 -13.72 1.85
CA GLY A 245 0.24 -14.66 1.49
C GLY A 245 1.65 -14.10 1.73
N GLN A 246 1.83 -12.78 1.69
CA GLN A 246 3.12 -12.15 2.03
C GLN A 246 3.54 -12.40 3.48
N LEU A 247 2.59 -12.60 4.40
CA LEU A 247 2.85 -12.86 5.81
C LEU A 247 3.47 -14.24 6.03
N VAL A 248 3.60 -15.08 5.01
CA VAL A 248 4.34 -16.36 5.09
C VAL A 248 5.86 -16.14 5.01
N ILE A 249 6.29 -15.03 4.38
CA ILE A 249 7.70 -14.77 4.06
C ILE A 249 8.21 -13.54 4.81
N ALA A 250 7.34 -12.57 5.10
CA ALA A 250 7.73 -11.33 5.74
C ALA A 250 7.20 -11.23 7.18
N THR A 251 7.93 -10.48 8.02
CA THR A 251 7.61 -10.27 9.43
C THR A 251 6.60 -9.15 9.65
N ASP A 252 6.46 -8.21 8.72
CA ASP A 252 5.41 -7.19 8.83
C ASP A 252 4.00 -7.80 8.74
N THR A 253 3.04 -7.19 9.43
CA THR A 253 1.63 -7.60 9.43
C THR A 253 0.79 -6.65 8.57
N ILE A 254 0.27 -5.59 9.19
CA ILE A 254 -0.76 -4.70 8.66
C ILE A 254 -0.30 -4.04 7.36
N ARG A 255 0.97 -3.65 7.27
CA ARG A 255 1.56 -3.04 6.07
C ARG A 255 1.44 -3.91 4.83
N LEU A 256 1.48 -5.24 4.98
CA LEU A 256 1.49 -6.18 3.87
C LEU A 256 0.08 -6.53 3.42
N TYR A 257 -0.79 -6.96 4.33
CA TYR A 257 -2.13 -7.35 3.93
C TYR A 257 -2.97 -6.16 3.45
N GLN A 258 -2.67 -4.93 3.90
CA GLN A 258 -3.34 -3.72 3.41
C GLN A 258 -2.97 -3.35 1.97
N TRP A 259 -2.08 -4.10 1.30
CA TRP A 259 -1.99 -4.05 -0.15
C TRP A 259 -3.29 -4.46 -0.86
N ALA A 260 -4.19 -5.18 -0.19
CA ALA A 260 -5.53 -5.44 -0.70
C ALA A 260 -6.51 -4.26 -0.52
N ALA A 261 -6.06 -3.10 -0.03
CA ALA A 261 -6.93 -1.97 0.26
C ALA A 261 -7.81 -1.51 -0.90
N PRO A 262 -7.34 -1.35 -2.16
CA PRO A 262 -8.23 -0.87 -3.21
C PRO A 262 -9.42 -1.82 -3.48
N PRO A 263 -9.23 -3.16 -3.68
CA PRO A 263 -10.38 -4.06 -3.81
C PRO A 263 -11.23 -4.22 -2.55
N VAL A 264 -10.65 -4.12 -1.34
CA VAL A 264 -11.41 -4.12 -0.08
C VAL A 264 -12.31 -2.89 0.00
N ILE A 265 -11.78 -1.71 -0.32
CA ILE A 265 -12.56 -0.47 -0.34
C ILE A 265 -13.66 -0.56 -1.40
N LEU A 266 -13.36 -1.07 -2.59
CA LEU A 266 -14.38 -1.29 -3.61
C LEU A 266 -15.51 -2.18 -3.10
N GLY A 267 -15.19 -3.36 -2.56
CA GLY A 267 -16.18 -4.27 -1.98
C GLY A 267 -17.04 -3.59 -0.93
N ALA A 268 -16.43 -2.82 -0.02
CA ALA A 268 -17.16 -2.08 1.00
C ALA A 268 -18.10 -1.01 0.40
N MET A 269 -17.67 -0.30 -0.65
CA MET A 269 -18.50 0.73 -1.31
C MET A 269 -19.65 0.15 -2.12
N THR A 270 -19.56 -1.10 -2.60
CA THR A 270 -20.68 -1.75 -3.31
C THR A 270 -21.85 -2.13 -2.39
N VAL A 271 -21.65 -2.15 -1.07
CA VAL A 271 -22.68 -2.56 -0.09
C VAL A 271 -23.08 -1.45 0.87
N LEU A 272 -22.27 -0.41 1.01
CA LEU A 272 -22.51 0.67 1.96
C LEU A 272 -23.64 1.59 1.44
N PRO A 273 -24.76 1.73 2.16
CA PRO A 273 -25.79 2.66 1.74
C PRO A 273 -25.27 4.11 1.79
N PRO A 274 -25.55 4.96 0.79
CA PRO A 274 -25.02 6.32 0.72
C PRO A 274 -25.27 7.16 1.97
N ASP A 275 -26.43 6.98 2.63
CA ASP A 275 -26.81 7.72 3.83
C ASP A 275 -25.85 7.51 5.00
N TRP A 276 -25.29 6.29 5.11
CA TRP A 276 -24.36 5.90 6.17
C TRP A 276 -22.90 6.18 5.83
N ALA A 277 -22.60 6.65 4.61
CA ALA A 277 -21.25 6.77 4.10
C ALA A 277 -20.33 7.63 4.97
N VAL A 278 -20.81 8.80 5.40
CA VAL A 278 -20.03 9.72 6.25
C VAL A 278 -19.80 9.15 7.64
N LEU A 279 -20.82 8.49 8.24
CA LEU A 279 -20.65 7.88 9.55
C LEU A 279 -19.63 6.73 9.48
N ALA A 280 -19.71 5.88 8.45
CA ALA A 280 -18.76 4.80 8.23
C ALA A 280 -17.32 5.32 8.07
N LEU A 281 -17.14 6.44 7.35
CA LEU A 281 -15.84 7.10 7.23
C LEU A 281 -15.32 7.58 8.59
N ILE A 282 -16.15 8.25 9.39
CA ILE A 282 -15.76 8.73 10.73
C ILE A 282 -15.34 7.56 11.61
N LEU A 283 -16.17 6.52 11.71
CA LEU A 283 -15.85 5.32 12.49
C LEU A 283 -14.57 4.63 12.02
N HIS A 284 -14.31 4.62 10.71
CA HIS A 284 -13.08 4.08 10.14
C HIS A 284 -11.85 4.93 10.51
N LEU A 285 -11.92 6.26 10.35
CA LEU A 285 -10.81 7.17 10.66
C LEU A 285 -10.44 7.14 12.14
N PHE A 286 -11.42 7.00 13.02
CA PHE A 286 -11.25 6.94 14.47
C PHE A 286 -11.22 5.51 15.04
N ASN A 287 -11.02 4.49 14.21
CA ASN A 287 -10.99 3.11 14.65
C ASN A 287 -9.87 2.88 15.70
N PRO A 288 -10.21 2.57 16.97
CA PRO A 288 -9.22 2.36 18.02
C PRO A 288 -8.44 1.05 17.83
N TRP A 289 -8.95 0.14 17.00
CA TRP A 289 -8.33 -1.13 16.64
C TRP A 289 -7.67 -1.09 15.27
N ALA A 290 -7.42 0.10 14.72
CA ALA A 290 -6.64 0.27 13.50
C ALA A 290 -5.23 -0.34 13.62
N GLY A 291 -4.77 -0.65 14.84
CA GLY A 291 -3.42 -1.10 15.11
C GLY A 291 -2.46 0.09 15.25
N THR A 292 -1.43 -0.10 16.06
CA THR A 292 -0.30 0.81 16.13
C THR A 292 0.63 0.53 14.95
N ALA A 293 1.24 1.58 14.39
CA ALA A 293 2.33 1.39 13.43
C ALA A 293 3.52 0.63 14.06
N GLU A 294 3.58 0.58 15.39
CA GLU A 294 4.47 -0.28 16.15
C GLU A 294 3.85 -1.65 16.35
N VAL A 295 4.66 -2.69 16.10
CA VAL A 295 4.48 -4.14 16.38
C VAL A 295 4.24 -5.01 15.15
#